data_AF-A0A9W4U9N5-F1
#
_entry.id   AF-A0A9W4U9N5-F1
#
_cell.length_a   1.000
_cell.length_b   1.000
_cell.length_c   1.000
_cell.angle_alpha   90.00
_cell.angle_beta   90.00
_cell.angle_gamma   90.00
#
_symmetry.space_group_name_H-M   'P 1'
#
loop_
_entity.id
_entity.type
_entity.pdbx_description
1 polymer ?
#
loop_
_entity_poly.entity_id
_entity_poly.type
_entity_poly.pdbx_seq_one_letter_code
_entity_poly.pdbx_strand_id
1 'polypeptide(L)'
;MAGARGRRKGLGLRSTRAFTILSDRASVDADTPSTKIPPHYGFPPTIPSPFVGDLPTALDAILVFGSQYPQLKTLTHTLIQDVDHKTDWVNLFQSVLTAHAANPLDGRQLLEELLFLITRTLLPEQIAENRRFMYYVYGQRHTLATRLSLRYDMLRQWKKGSPNQNMTIESKEAPDPPITPPPVKNNPRFPNRRGLMPNIIPTLIAAPEYGYNKRQSDCMKHHITELDELLLFSDETVEKWGTVTLLVKLAAAVSHWQWLRENNETFYDMQVNNYAELDGKADDCDWVRDLKPPKEKDGES
;
A
#
# COMPACT_ATOMS: atom_id res chain seq x y z
N MET A 1 -9.70 1.99 -72.63
CA MET A 1 -8.47 1.30 -72.17
C MET A 1 -8.45 1.31 -70.65
N ALA A 2 -8.12 0.17 -70.07
CA ALA A 2 -8.19 -0.14 -68.64
C ALA A 2 -7.06 0.51 -67.83
N GLY A 3 -7.30 0.70 -66.53
CA GLY A 3 -6.28 1.16 -65.57
C GLY A 3 -6.77 1.00 -64.13
N ALA A 4 -6.79 -0.24 -63.64
CA ALA A 4 -7.14 -0.61 -62.28
C ALA A 4 -6.14 -0.06 -61.25
N ARG A 5 -6.63 0.38 -60.08
CA ARG A 5 -5.82 0.51 -58.86
C ARG A 5 -6.53 -0.13 -57.67
N GLY A 6 -5.79 -1.03 -57.03
CA GLY A 6 -6.27 -2.03 -56.11
C GLY A 6 -6.61 -1.51 -54.72
N ARG A 7 -7.72 -2.05 -54.20
CA ARG A 7 -8.09 -2.06 -52.78
C ARG A 7 -7.18 -3.05 -52.04
N ARG A 8 -6.36 -2.59 -51.09
CA ARG A 8 -5.76 -3.47 -50.08
C ARG A 8 -6.59 -3.45 -48.81
N LYS A 9 -6.94 -4.67 -48.38
CA LYS A 9 -7.67 -5.04 -47.16
C LYS A 9 -6.76 -4.85 -45.95
N GLY A 10 -7.19 -4.09 -44.96
CA GLY A 10 -6.64 -4.12 -43.60
C GLY A 10 -7.24 -5.31 -42.86
N LEU A 11 -6.38 -6.20 -42.39
CA LEU A 11 -6.72 -7.33 -41.53
C LEU A 11 -7.20 -6.83 -40.17
N GLY A 12 -8.46 -7.11 -39.85
CA GLY A 12 -8.98 -7.03 -38.48
C GLY A 12 -8.45 -8.21 -37.66
N LEU A 13 -7.64 -7.92 -36.65
CA LEU A 13 -7.28 -8.89 -35.62
C LEU A 13 -8.47 -9.08 -34.68
N ARG A 14 -8.92 -10.33 -34.61
CA ARG A 14 -10.04 -10.81 -33.82
C ARG A 14 -9.66 -10.78 -32.33
N SER A 15 -10.46 -10.08 -31.54
CA SER A 15 -10.54 -10.22 -30.09
C SER A 15 -11.01 -11.64 -29.73
N THR A 16 -10.13 -12.47 -29.18
CA THR A 16 -10.48 -13.73 -28.53
C THR A 16 -11.16 -13.43 -27.20
N ARG A 17 -12.50 -13.50 -27.19
CA ARG A 17 -13.29 -13.62 -25.96
C ARG A 17 -13.19 -15.08 -25.48
N ALA A 18 -12.67 -15.29 -24.28
CA ALA A 18 -12.80 -16.57 -23.59
C ALA A 18 -14.26 -16.73 -23.11
N PHE A 19 -14.84 -17.88 -23.41
CA PHE A 19 -16.19 -18.26 -23.01
C PHE A 19 -16.23 -18.62 -21.53
N THR A 20 -17.12 -17.97 -20.79
CA THR A 20 -17.52 -18.35 -19.44
C THR A 20 -18.42 -19.59 -19.52
N ILE A 21 -18.05 -20.68 -18.84
CA ILE A 21 -18.96 -21.79 -18.55
C ILE A 21 -19.76 -21.42 -17.29
N LEU A 22 -21.07 -21.34 -17.46
CA LEU A 22 -22.06 -21.19 -16.40
C LEU A 22 -22.10 -22.47 -15.56
N SER A 23 -22.04 -22.33 -14.24
CA SER A 23 -22.64 -23.28 -13.31
C SER A 23 -23.59 -22.50 -12.41
N ASP A 24 -24.88 -22.69 -12.68
CA ASP A 24 -25.97 -22.25 -11.85
C ASP A 24 -25.90 -22.90 -10.47
N ARG A 25 -25.70 -22.07 -9.45
CA ARG A 25 -26.32 -22.27 -8.14
C ARG A 25 -26.76 -20.91 -7.61
N ALA A 26 -28.06 -20.68 -7.74
CA ALA A 26 -28.74 -19.58 -7.10
C ALA A 26 -28.62 -19.72 -5.57
N SER A 27 -27.90 -18.80 -4.93
CA SER A 27 -28.14 -18.42 -3.55
C SER A 27 -28.72 -17.01 -3.57
N VAL A 28 -30.00 -16.93 -3.24
CA VAL A 28 -30.70 -15.68 -2.97
C VAL A 28 -30.27 -15.26 -1.56
N ASP A 29 -29.29 -14.37 -1.49
CA ASP A 29 -29.13 -13.48 -0.35
C ASP A 29 -29.17 -12.05 -0.88
N ALA A 30 -30.21 -11.33 -0.48
CA ALA A 30 -30.33 -9.89 -0.71
C ALA A 30 -29.30 -9.19 0.17
N ASP A 31 -28.07 -9.07 -0.35
CA ASP A 31 -26.99 -8.31 0.27
C ASP A 31 -27.38 -6.84 0.33
N THR A 32 -27.76 -6.40 1.54
CA THR A 32 -27.83 -4.98 1.85
C THR A 32 -26.38 -4.48 1.86
N PRO A 33 -25.96 -3.52 1.03
CA PRO A 33 -24.57 -3.08 0.97
C PRO A 33 -24.21 -2.41 2.31
N SER A 34 -23.59 -3.18 3.20
CA SER A 34 -23.02 -2.68 4.44
C SER A 34 -21.88 -1.73 4.09
N THR A 35 -22.17 -0.44 4.07
CA THR A 35 -21.24 0.71 3.94
C THR A 35 -20.27 0.86 5.12
N LYS A 36 -20.13 -0.17 5.97
CA LYS A 36 -19.42 -0.06 7.23
C LYS A 36 -17.92 -0.09 6.99
N ILE A 37 -17.27 1.04 7.24
CA ILE A 37 -15.82 1.14 7.43
C ILE A 37 -15.39 0.03 8.41
N PRO A 38 -14.32 -0.73 8.11
CA PRO A 38 -13.85 -1.79 8.99
C PRO A 38 -13.61 -1.29 10.43
N PRO A 39 -13.93 -2.09 11.47
CA PRO A 39 -13.90 -1.61 12.86
C PRO A 39 -12.55 -1.08 13.33
N HIS A 40 -11.44 -1.61 12.80
CA HIS A 40 -10.09 -1.23 13.23
C HIS A 40 -9.72 0.23 12.93
N TYR A 41 -10.41 0.88 11.99
CA TYR A 41 -10.24 2.32 11.77
C TYR A 41 -10.89 3.19 12.85
N GLY A 42 -11.76 2.61 13.68
CA GLY A 42 -12.38 3.29 14.81
C GLY A 42 -11.50 3.35 16.05
N PHE A 43 -10.33 2.70 16.06
CA PHE A 43 -9.43 2.76 17.21
C PHE A 43 -8.73 4.14 17.32
N PRO A 44 -8.44 4.61 18.55
CA PRO A 44 -7.65 5.82 18.74
C PRO A 44 -6.22 5.63 18.23
N PRO A 45 -5.59 6.66 17.63
CA PRO A 45 -4.19 6.60 17.20
C PRO A 45 -3.24 6.54 18.40
N THR A 46 -2.06 5.93 18.21
CA THR A 46 -0.95 6.00 19.18
C THR A 46 -0.17 7.30 18.95
N ILE A 47 -0.06 8.15 19.96
CA ILE A 47 0.60 9.46 19.85
C ILE A 47 1.57 9.66 21.04
N PRO A 48 2.87 9.90 20.79
CA PRO A 48 3.51 9.99 19.47
C PRO A 48 3.50 8.65 18.72
N SER A 49 3.56 8.72 17.38
CA SER A 49 3.69 7.52 16.54
C SER A 49 4.95 6.74 16.91
N PRO A 50 4.90 5.39 16.99
CA PRO A 50 6.09 4.57 17.23
C PRO A 50 6.96 4.40 15.97
N PHE A 51 6.50 4.90 14.82
CA PHE A 51 7.23 4.90 13.56
C PHE A 51 7.83 6.28 13.33
N VAL A 52 9.13 6.32 13.11
CA VAL A 52 9.89 7.55 12.87
C VAL A 52 9.54 8.12 11.49
N GLY A 53 9.32 7.25 10.52
CA GLY A 53 8.96 7.62 9.16
C GLY A 53 10.17 8.03 8.33
N ASP A 54 11.23 7.22 8.35
CA ASP A 54 12.39 7.39 7.48
C ASP A 54 13.01 6.05 7.01
N LEU A 55 13.65 6.09 5.85
CA LEU A 55 14.35 4.93 5.28
C LEU A 55 15.51 4.41 6.14
N PRO A 56 16.38 5.25 6.75
CA PRO A 56 17.48 4.77 7.59
C PRO A 56 17.01 3.89 8.75
N THR A 57 15.93 4.26 9.46
CA THR A 57 15.37 3.45 10.54
C THR A 57 14.87 2.10 10.03
N ALA A 58 14.27 2.06 8.84
CA ALA A 58 13.85 0.81 8.20
C ALA A 58 15.06 -0.08 7.83
N LEU A 59 16.14 0.50 7.29
CA LEU A 59 17.36 -0.23 6.96
C LEU A 59 18.08 -0.78 8.20
N ASP A 60 18.16 0.03 9.27
CA ASP A 60 18.70 -0.40 10.56
C ASP A 60 17.89 -1.56 11.14
N ALA A 61 16.57 -1.52 11.03
CA ALA A 61 15.71 -2.65 11.44
C ALA A 61 16.03 -3.93 10.66
N ILE A 62 16.32 -3.84 9.35
CA ILE A 62 16.74 -5.00 8.54
C ILE A 62 18.11 -5.51 8.99
N LEU A 63 19.06 -4.62 9.30
CA LEU A 63 20.39 -5.01 9.78
C LEU A 63 20.32 -5.72 11.14
N VAL A 64 19.55 -5.17 12.09
CA VAL A 64 19.30 -5.80 13.39
C VAL A 64 18.64 -7.16 13.19
N PHE A 65 17.62 -7.25 12.35
CA PHE A 65 16.96 -8.51 12.04
C PHE A 65 17.92 -9.54 11.41
N GLY A 66 18.76 -9.13 10.46
CA GLY A 66 19.76 -10.00 9.83
C GLY A 66 20.81 -10.52 10.81
N SER A 67 21.14 -9.74 11.85
CA SER A 67 22.01 -10.21 12.95
C SER A 67 21.35 -11.27 13.84
N GLN A 68 20.02 -11.17 14.03
CA GLN A 68 19.23 -12.12 14.82
C GLN A 68 18.92 -13.41 14.06
N TYR A 69 18.76 -13.32 12.74
CA TYR A 69 18.44 -14.45 11.85
C TYR A 69 19.48 -14.61 10.73
N PRO A 70 20.71 -15.06 11.02
CA PRO A 70 21.78 -15.19 10.02
C PRO A 70 21.43 -16.10 8.84
N GLN A 71 20.50 -17.03 9.02
CA GLN A 71 19.96 -17.91 7.98
C GLN A 71 19.27 -17.13 6.85
N LEU A 72 18.78 -15.93 7.15
CA LEU A 72 18.10 -15.04 6.20
C LEU A 72 19.04 -14.01 5.57
N LYS A 73 20.36 -14.14 5.77
CA LYS A 73 21.36 -13.17 5.31
C LYS A 73 21.18 -12.78 3.86
N THR A 74 20.96 -13.75 2.96
CA THR A 74 20.73 -13.48 1.53
C THR A 74 19.51 -12.59 1.32
N LEU A 75 18.38 -12.88 1.97
CA LEU A 75 17.17 -12.08 1.87
C LEU A 75 17.37 -10.67 2.43
N THR A 76 17.96 -10.56 3.62
CA THR A 76 18.21 -9.26 4.26
C THR A 76 19.19 -8.41 3.45
N HIS A 77 20.22 -9.01 2.88
CA HIS A 77 21.17 -8.32 2.02
C HIS A 77 20.49 -7.79 0.76
N THR A 78 19.65 -8.60 0.11
CA THR A 78 18.86 -8.18 -1.06
C THR A 78 17.88 -7.05 -0.71
N LEU A 79 17.22 -7.09 0.45
CA LEU A 79 16.31 -6.02 0.88
C LEU A 79 17.01 -4.68 1.10
N ILE A 80 18.28 -4.69 1.54
CA ILE A 80 19.05 -3.47 1.80
C ILE A 80 19.51 -2.80 0.49
N GLN A 81 19.76 -3.56 -0.57
CA GLN A 81 20.15 -3.01 -1.86
C GLN A 81 19.05 -2.10 -2.43
N ASP A 82 19.41 -1.32 -3.45
CA ASP A 82 18.44 -0.55 -4.23
C ASP A 82 17.35 -1.46 -4.82
N VAL A 83 16.16 -0.88 -5.03
CA VAL A 83 15.00 -1.62 -5.50
C VAL A 83 15.23 -2.18 -6.90
N ASP A 84 15.22 -3.52 -7.03
CA ASP A 84 15.23 -4.22 -8.31
C ASP A 84 13.93 -5.00 -8.53
N HIS A 85 13.08 -4.49 -9.43
CA HIS A 85 11.81 -5.11 -9.83
C HIS A 85 11.96 -6.47 -10.55
N LYS A 86 13.18 -6.85 -10.94
CA LYS A 86 13.48 -8.17 -11.52
C LYS A 86 13.85 -9.22 -10.48
N THR A 87 13.93 -8.84 -9.20
CA THR A 87 14.23 -9.77 -8.12
C THR A 87 13.16 -10.85 -8.02
N ASP A 88 13.56 -12.11 -8.17
CA ASP A 88 12.67 -13.25 -8.00
C ASP A 88 12.52 -13.64 -6.52
N TRP A 89 11.70 -12.86 -5.82
CA TRP A 89 11.43 -13.05 -4.39
C TRP A 89 10.90 -14.44 -4.06
N VAL A 90 10.06 -15.01 -4.92
CA VAL A 90 9.47 -16.34 -4.68
C VAL A 90 10.56 -17.41 -4.68
N ASN A 91 11.47 -17.39 -5.66
CA ASN A 91 12.59 -18.33 -5.70
C ASN A 91 13.55 -18.12 -4.51
N LEU A 92 13.79 -16.87 -4.11
CA LEU A 92 14.60 -16.59 -2.92
C LEU A 92 13.96 -17.18 -1.65
N PHE A 93 12.65 -17.05 -1.46
CA PHE A 93 11.97 -17.64 -0.31
C PHE A 93 11.93 -19.18 -0.37
N GLN A 94 11.72 -19.76 -1.56
CA GLN A 94 11.79 -21.21 -1.75
C GLN A 94 13.19 -21.77 -1.44
N SER A 95 14.24 -21.00 -1.70
CA SER A 95 15.61 -21.39 -1.36
C SER A 95 15.80 -21.55 0.16
N VAL A 96 15.15 -20.69 0.97
CA VAL A 96 15.15 -20.81 2.44
C VAL A 96 14.41 -22.07 2.87
N LEU A 97 13.23 -22.33 2.33
CA LEU A 97 12.49 -23.56 2.64
C LEU A 97 13.29 -24.82 2.28
N THR A 98 14.01 -24.79 1.16
CA THR A 98 14.82 -25.91 0.67
C THR A 98 16.07 -26.11 1.52
N ALA A 99 16.76 -25.04 1.89
CA ALA A 99 17.93 -25.09 2.76
C ALA A 99 17.59 -25.67 4.14
N HIS A 100 16.36 -25.47 4.60
CA HIS A 100 15.84 -26.00 5.86
C HIS A 100 14.92 -27.22 5.68
N ALA A 101 15.03 -27.96 4.56
CA ALA A 101 14.17 -29.11 4.30
C ALA A 101 14.27 -30.23 5.35
N ALA A 102 15.40 -30.33 6.06
CA ALA A 102 15.56 -31.28 7.17
C ALA A 102 14.63 -30.99 8.35
N ASN A 103 14.25 -29.72 8.55
CA ASN A 103 13.20 -29.30 9.48
C ASN A 103 12.41 -28.14 8.85
N PRO A 104 11.37 -28.45 8.03
CA PRO A 104 10.64 -27.43 7.28
C PRO A 104 9.97 -26.37 8.16
N LEU A 105 9.68 -26.70 9.43
CA LEU A 105 9.14 -25.75 10.39
C LEU A 105 10.12 -24.61 10.67
N ASP A 106 11.44 -24.88 10.65
CA ASP A 106 12.46 -23.86 10.89
C ASP A 106 12.50 -22.86 9.72
N GLY A 107 12.52 -23.36 8.48
CA GLY A 107 12.50 -22.51 7.29
C GLY A 107 11.23 -21.69 7.18
N ARG A 108 10.07 -22.29 7.50
CA ARG A 108 8.79 -21.61 7.51
C ARG A 108 8.75 -20.51 8.58
N GLN A 109 9.16 -20.80 9.81
CA GLN A 109 9.19 -19.82 10.90
C GLN A 109 10.08 -18.62 10.55
N LEU A 110 11.23 -18.85 9.92
CA LEU A 110 12.09 -17.77 9.43
C LEU A 110 11.36 -16.85 8.42
N LEU A 111 10.60 -17.41 7.49
CA LEU A 111 9.82 -16.61 6.53
C LEU A 111 8.64 -15.88 7.18
N GLU A 112 8.03 -16.46 8.22
CA GLU A 112 7.01 -15.77 9.03
C GLU A 112 7.62 -14.59 9.80
N GLU A 113 8.80 -14.76 10.41
CA GLU A 113 9.53 -13.66 11.05
C GLU A 113 9.83 -12.53 10.07
N LEU A 114 10.27 -12.85 8.85
CA LEU A 114 10.50 -11.87 7.80
C LEU A 114 9.21 -11.15 7.39
N LEU A 115 8.10 -11.88 7.24
CA LEU A 115 6.79 -11.29 6.95
C LEU A 115 6.40 -10.25 8.01
N PHE A 116 6.62 -10.56 9.30
CA PHE A 116 6.28 -9.65 10.38
C PHE A 116 7.24 -8.48 10.54
N LEU A 117 8.53 -8.65 10.21
CA LEU A 117 9.44 -7.50 10.05
C LEU A 117 8.85 -6.52 9.03
N ILE A 118 8.48 -7.00 7.85
CA ILE A 118 7.98 -6.14 6.77
C ILE A 118 6.65 -5.49 7.16
N THR A 119 5.68 -6.28 7.62
CA THR A 119 4.31 -5.78 7.84
C THR A 119 4.14 -4.95 9.11
N ARG A 120 4.96 -5.18 10.15
CA ARG A 120 4.85 -4.46 11.43
C ARG A 120 5.90 -3.37 11.61
N THR A 121 6.93 -3.34 10.76
CA THR A 121 8.01 -2.35 10.86
C THR A 121 8.24 -1.65 9.53
N LEU A 122 8.66 -2.37 8.49
CA LEU A 122 9.16 -1.71 7.27
C LEU A 122 8.08 -0.96 6.48
N LEU A 123 6.92 -1.59 6.25
CA LEU A 123 5.78 -0.96 5.59
C LEU A 123 5.29 0.27 6.38
N PRO A 124 5.05 0.17 7.71
CA PRO A 124 4.68 1.33 8.51
C PRO A 124 5.68 2.50 8.45
N GLU A 125 6.99 2.26 8.55
CA GLU A 125 8.00 3.33 8.43
C GLU A 125 7.88 4.03 7.07
N GLN A 126 7.76 3.26 5.98
CA GLN A 126 7.65 3.83 4.64
C GLN A 126 6.31 4.54 4.37
N ILE A 127 5.21 4.09 4.98
CA ILE A 127 3.92 4.78 4.92
C ILE A 127 3.98 6.09 5.69
N ALA A 128 4.59 6.11 6.88
CA ALA A 128 4.76 7.32 7.67
C ALA A 128 5.63 8.36 6.94
N GLU A 129 6.71 7.91 6.31
CA GLU A 129 7.57 8.74 5.45
C GLU A 129 6.79 9.33 4.25
N ASN A 130 6.05 8.48 3.53
CA ASN A 130 5.22 8.90 2.40
C ASN A 130 4.18 9.94 2.83
N ARG A 131 3.46 9.69 3.93
CA ARG A 131 2.48 10.62 4.51
C ARG A 131 3.09 11.98 4.84
N ARG A 132 4.32 11.99 5.36
CA ARG A 132 5.07 13.21 5.65
C ARG A 132 5.41 13.97 4.37
N PHE A 133 5.89 13.31 3.32
CA PHE A 133 6.10 13.94 2.01
C PHE A 133 4.81 14.55 1.44
N MET A 134 3.70 13.81 1.49
CA MET A 134 2.39 14.30 1.04
C MET A 134 1.95 15.55 1.81
N TYR A 135 2.12 15.56 3.14
CA TYR A 135 1.82 16.72 3.96
C TYR A 135 2.62 17.95 3.54
N TYR A 136 3.93 17.80 3.33
CA TYR A 136 4.80 18.90 2.89
C TYR A 136 4.41 19.41 1.50
N VAL A 137 4.20 18.51 0.53
CA VAL A 137 3.81 18.90 -0.83
C VAL A 137 2.49 19.65 -0.82
N TYR A 138 1.45 19.12 -0.15
CA TYR A 138 0.16 19.80 -0.10
C TYR A 138 0.17 21.10 0.72
N GLY A 139 1.09 21.21 1.67
CA GLY A 139 1.32 22.44 2.43
C GLY A 139 2.03 23.53 1.62
N GLN A 140 3.03 23.18 0.81
CA GLN A 140 3.86 24.13 0.06
C GLN A 140 3.35 24.44 -1.35
N ARG A 141 2.72 23.47 -2.02
CA ARG A 141 2.25 23.60 -3.41
C ARG A 141 0.74 23.74 -3.43
N HIS A 142 0.31 25.00 -3.42
CA HIS A 142 -1.10 25.40 -3.37
C HIS A 142 -1.86 25.28 -4.71
N THR A 143 -1.36 24.57 -5.72
CA THR A 143 -2.16 24.26 -6.93
C THR A 143 -2.92 22.95 -6.74
N LEU A 144 -4.25 22.99 -6.88
CA LEU A 144 -5.20 21.95 -6.44
C LEU A 144 -5.15 20.61 -7.21
N ALA A 145 -4.34 20.53 -8.27
CA ALA A 145 -4.49 19.47 -9.27
C ALA A 145 -3.44 18.37 -9.20
N THR A 146 -2.41 18.49 -8.34
CA THR A 146 -1.36 17.47 -8.30
C THR A 146 -1.80 16.30 -7.41
N ARG A 147 -2.62 15.42 -7.98
CA ARG A 147 -2.82 14.07 -7.45
C ARG A 147 -1.60 13.24 -7.84
N LEU A 148 -0.93 12.70 -6.82
CA LEU A 148 0.36 12.03 -6.98
C LEU A 148 0.15 10.53 -6.98
N SER A 149 0.47 9.86 -8.08
CA SER A 149 0.49 8.39 -8.17
C SER A 149 1.47 7.75 -7.18
N LEU A 150 2.36 8.55 -6.58
CA LEU A 150 3.35 8.16 -5.59
C LEU A 150 2.77 7.98 -4.17
N ARG A 151 1.49 8.30 -3.95
CA ARG A 151 0.83 8.05 -2.66
C ARG A 151 0.77 6.55 -2.36
N TYR A 152 1.04 6.18 -1.11
CA TYR A 152 1.00 4.78 -0.70
C TYR A 152 -0.37 4.12 -0.92
N ASP A 153 -1.45 4.85 -0.65
CA ASP A 153 -2.82 4.37 -0.82
C ASP A 153 -3.26 4.32 -2.28
N MET A 154 -2.41 4.72 -3.24
CA MET A 154 -2.65 4.57 -4.69
C MET A 154 -1.91 3.37 -5.31
N LEU A 155 -1.08 2.66 -4.54
CA LEU A 155 -0.41 1.44 -5.03
C LEU A 155 -1.37 0.28 -5.30
N ARG A 156 -2.57 0.33 -4.72
CA ARG A 156 -3.60 -0.69 -4.85
C ARG A 156 -4.94 -0.06 -5.17
N GLN A 157 -5.82 -0.90 -5.73
CA GLN A 157 -7.18 -0.49 -6.02
C GLN A 157 -7.90 -0.12 -4.72
N TRP A 158 -8.60 1.02 -4.76
CA TRP A 158 -9.40 1.49 -3.66
C TRP A 158 -10.64 0.64 -3.49
N LYS A 159 -10.93 0.28 -2.23
CA LYS A 159 -12.14 -0.44 -1.90
C LYS A 159 -13.36 0.44 -2.14
N LYS A 160 -14.38 -0.13 -2.75
CA LYS A 160 -15.65 0.54 -3.04
C LYS A 160 -16.69 0.17 -1.99
N GLY A 161 -17.40 1.17 -1.50
CA GLY A 161 -18.61 1.02 -0.69
C GLY A 161 -19.88 1.04 -1.55
N SER A 162 -20.98 1.53 -0.98
CA SER A 162 -22.27 1.66 -1.67
C SER A 162 -22.25 2.77 -2.75
N PRO A 163 -23.08 2.61 -3.78
CA PRO A 163 -22.68 1.92 -5.00
C PRO A 163 -21.59 2.72 -5.73
N ASN A 164 -20.36 2.19 -5.74
CA ASN A 164 -19.16 2.75 -6.39
C ASN A 164 -18.48 3.97 -5.73
N GLN A 165 -18.90 4.40 -4.55
CA GLN A 165 -18.12 5.40 -3.81
C GLN A 165 -16.86 4.76 -3.20
N ASN A 166 -15.69 5.35 -3.40
CA ASN A 166 -14.47 4.89 -2.75
C ASN A 166 -14.59 5.07 -1.23
N MET A 167 -14.25 4.03 -0.48
CA MET A 167 -14.23 4.11 0.98
C MET A 167 -13.05 4.97 1.39
N THR A 168 -13.34 6.06 2.11
CA THR A 168 -12.35 7.03 2.55
C THR A 168 -12.48 7.28 4.04
N ILE A 169 -11.37 7.66 4.65
CA ILE A 169 -11.28 7.97 6.07
C ILE A 169 -10.57 9.30 6.21
N GLU A 170 -11.23 10.20 6.92
CA GLU A 170 -10.66 11.50 7.28
C GLU A 170 -9.50 11.29 8.25
N SER A 171 -8.37 11.96 7.98
CA SER A 171 -7.29 12.05 8.96
C SER A 171 -7.73 12.97 10.08
N LYS A 172 -7.95 12.43 11.28
CA LYS A 172 -8.37 13.22 12.44
C LYS A 172 -7.17 13.63 13.28
N GLU A 173 -7.33 14.77 13.94
CA GLU A 173 -6.41 15.22 14.99
C GLU A 173 -6.34 14.20 16.13
N ALA A 174 -5.21 14.25 16.82
CA ALA A 174 -5.02 13.60 18.11
C ALA A 174 -6.16 14.00 19.06
N PRO A 175 -6.82 13.05 19.74
CA PRO A 175 -7.69 13.43 20.85
C PRO A 175 -6.85 14.10 21.96
N ASP A 176 -7.37 15.20 22.51
CA ASP A 176 -6.85 15.86 23.71
C ASP A 176 -7.88 15.69 24.87
N PRO A 177 -7.56 14.97 25.95
CA PRO A 177 -6.28 14.35 26.27
C PRO A 177 -5.96 13.11 25.41
N PRO A 178 -4.67 12.74 25.25
CA PRO A 178 -4.26 11.56 24.50
C PRO A 178 -4.94 10.29 25.02
N ILE A 179 -5.63 9.58 24.13
CA ILE A 179 -6.24 8.29 24.48
C ILE A 179 -5.15 7.22 24.48
N THR A 180 -5.08 6.44 25.56
CA THR A 180 -4.14 5.32 25.63
C THR A 180 -4.47 4.31 24.53
N PRO A 181 -3.52 3.97 23.65
CA PRO A 181 -3.76 3.01 22.58
C PRO A 181 -4.03 1.60 23.15
N PRO A 182 -4.67 0.72 22.37
CA PRO A 182 -4.82 -0.68 22.76
C PRO A 182 -3.45 -1.29 23.10
N PRO A 183 -3.34 -2.10 24.17
CA PRO A 183 -2.06 -2.69 24.55
C PRO A 183 -1.55 -3.57 23.40
N VAL A 184 -0.29 -3.37 23.03
CA VAL A 184 0.40 -4.24 22.07
C VAL A 184 0.56 -5.61 22.71
N LYS A 185 -0.04 -6.64 22.09
CA LYS A 185 0.07 -8.01 22.57
C LYS A 185 1.42 -8.58 22.15
N ASN A 186 2.36 -8.66 23.09
CA ASN A 186 3.60 -9.37 22.87
C ASN A 186 3.35 -10.87 22.89
N ASN A 187 3.89 -11.58 21.90
CA ASN A 187 3.79 -13.03 21.83
C ASN A 187 5.03 -13.65 22.49
N PRO A 188 4.92 -14.34 23.63
CA PRO A 188 6.07 -14.94 24.30
C PRO A 188 6.77 -16.01 23.46
N ARG A 189 6.08 -16.59 22.45
CA ARG A 189 6.68 -17.52 21.49
C ARG A 189 7.66 -16.83 20.54
N PHE A 190 7.47 -15.54 20.28
CA PHE A 190 8.27 -14.75 19.34
C PHE A 190 8.72 -13.45 20.01
N PRO A 191 9.65 -13.51 20.98
CA PRO A 191 10.00 -12.35 21.82
C PRO A 191 10.66 -11.19 21.06
N ASN A 192 11.28 -11.47 19.91
CA ASN A 192 11.94 -10.46 19.07
C ASN A 192 10.99 -9.83 18.04
N ARG A 193 9.78 -10.38 17.88
CA ARG A 193 8.79 -9.91 16.91
C ARG A 193 8.04 -8.72 17.50
N ARG A 194 7.97 -7.60 16.77
CA ARG A 194 7.09 -6.49 17.14
C ARG A 194 5.65 -7.00 17.24
N GLY A 195 4.97 -6.71 18.35
CA GLY A 195 3.58 -7.14 18.55
C GLY A 195 2.62 -6.48 17.55
N LEU A 196 1.48 -7.12 17.28
CA LEU A 196 0.45 -6.54 16.42
C LEU A 196 -0.14 -5.31 17.10
N MET A 197 -0.17 -4.18 16.38
CA MET A 197 -0.80 -2.94 16.82
C MET A 197 -2.17 -2.80 16.14
N PRO A 198 -3.30 -3.03 16.84
CA PRO A 198 -4.62 -3.03 16.22
C PRO A 198 -5.02 -1.66 15.62
N ASN A 199 -4.46 -0.59 16.17
CA ASN A 199 -4.66 0.79 15.75
C ASN A 199 -3.54 1.31 14.82
N ILE A 200 -2.82 0.42 14.13
CA ILE A 200 -1.70 0.80 13.25
C ILE A 200 -2.11 1.77 12.16
N ILE A 201 -3.24 1.52 11.49
CA ILE A 201 -3.69 2.39 10.41
C ILE A 201 -4.14 3.76 10.95
N PRO A 202 -5.03 3.86 11.96
CA PRO A 202 -5.32 5.15 12.61
C PRO A 202 -4.07 5.93 13.03
N THR A 203 -3.05 5.24 13.53
CA THR A 203 -1.77 5.85 13.93
C THR A 203 -1.03 6.43 12.73
N LEU A 204 -0.92 5.68 11.62
CA LEU A 204 -0.22 6.13 10.41
C LEU A 204 -0.95 7.26 9.66
N ILE A 205 -2.28 7.31 9.77
CA ILE A 205 -3.12 8.31 9.09
C ILE A 205 -3.57 9.45 10.01
N ALA A 206 -3.08 9.52 11.24
CA ALA A 206 -3.39 10.62 12.14
C ALA A 206 -2.94 11.96 11.52
N ALA A 207 -3.72 13.00 11.76
CA ALA A 207 -3.32 14.37 11.45
C ALA A 207 -2.32 14.87 12.51
N PRO A 208 -1.46 15.87 12.21
CA PRO A 208 -0.59 16.49 13.20
C PRO A 208 -1.40 17.21 14.29
N GLU A 209 -0.72 17.70 15.34
CA GLU A 209 -1.33 18.30 16.54
C GLU A 209 -2.35 19.42 16.24
N TYR A 210 -2.07 20.26 15.23
CA TYR A 210 -2.96 21.35 14.80
C TYR A 210 -3.87 20.98 13.62
N GLY A 211 -3.95 19.69 13.32
CA GLY A 211 -4.72 19.13 12.23
C GLY A 211 -4.30 19.60 10.85
N TYR A 212 -5.25 19.43 9.93
CA TYR A 212 -5.13 19.88 8.55
C TYR A 212 -6.09 21.03 8.33
N ASN A 213 -5.67 22.04 7.56
CA ASN A 213 -6.64 22.98 7.01
C ASN A 213 -7.61 22.22 6.08
N LYS A 214 -8.78 22.80 5.80
CA LYS A 214 -9.84 22.14 5.00
C LYS A 214 -9.32 21.48 3.73
N ARG A 215 -8.43 22.17 3.01
CA ARG A 215 -7.85 21.68 1.77
C ARG A 215 -6.90 20.51 2.01
N GLN A 216 -5.99 20.63 2.96
CA GLN A 216 -5.08 19.55 3.33
C GLN A 216 -5.88 18.34 3.83
N SER A 217 -6.98 18.54 4.55
CA SER A 217 -7.87 17.45 4.98
C SER A 217 -8.39 16.68 3.77
N ASP A 218 -8.84 17.38 2.72
CA ASP A 218 -9.32 16.74 1.50
C ASP A 218 -8.22 15.99 0.75
N CYS A 219 -7.01 16.53 0.69
CA CYS A 219 -5.87 15.90 0.05
C CYS A 219 -5.29 14.74 0.88
N MET A 220 -5.40 14.79 2.21
CA MET A 220 -4.81 13.81 3.13
C MET A 220 -5.78 12.70 3.56
N LYS A 221 -7.01 12.65 3.01
CA LYS A 221 -7.92 11.52 3.23
C LYS A 221 -7.24 10.22 2.83
N HIS A 222 -7.39 9.20 3.67
CA HIS A 222 -6.93 7.84 3.40
C HIS A 222 -7.97 7.10 2.56
N HIS A 223 -7.55 6.51 1.46
CA HIS A 223 -8.38 5.58 0.69
C HIS A 223 -8.11 4.16 1.19
N ILE A 224 -9.17 3.45 1.58
CA ILE A 224 -9.02 2.07 2.06
C ILE A 224 -8.57 1.17 0.91
N THR A 225 -7.52 0.39 1.13
CA THR A 225 -6.97 -0.52 0.10
C THR A 225 -6.71 -1.93 0.65
N GLU A 226 -6.24 -2.84 -0.21
CA GLU A 226 -5.74 -4.15 0.21
C GLU A 226 -4.39 -4.10 0.93
N LEU A 227 -3.62 -3.02 0.75
CA LEU A 227 -2.36 -2.82 1.48
C LEU A 227 -2.60 -2.76 2.99
N ASP A 228 -3.73 -2.18 3.39
CA ASP A 228 -4.15 -2.05 4.78
C ASP A 228 -4.29 -3.42 5.48
N GLU A 229 -4.70 -4.45 4.73
CA GLU A 229 -4.83 -5.81 5.28
C GLU A 229 -3.47 -6.41 5.63
N LEU A 230 -2.41 -6.06 4.90
CA LEU A 230 -1.06 -6.56 5.18
C LEU A 230 -0.59 -6.11 6.57
N LEU A 231 -0.96 -4.90 6.98
CA LEU A 231 -0.60 -4.32 8.28
C LEU A 231 -1.31 -4.98 9.46
N LEU A 232 -2.36 -5.77 9.20
CA LEU A 232 -3.24 -6.35 10.20
C LEU A 232 -3.08 -7.87 10.34
N PHE A 233 -2.04 -8.45 9.75
CA PHE A 233 -1.76 -9.88 9.91
C PHE A 233 -1.46 -10.23 11.38
N SER A 234 -2.29 -11.11 11.93
CA SER A 234 -2.09 -11.70 13.25
C SER A 234 -1.28 -12.99 13.16
N ASP A 235 -0.59 -13.33 14.25
CA ASP A 235 0.16 -14.58 14.39
C ASP A 235 -0.73 -15.79 14.08
N GLU A 236 -1.96 -15.81 14.62
CA GLU A 236 -2.91 -16.91 14.45
C GLU A 236 -3.44 -17.03 13.02
N THR A 237 -3.48 -15.91 12.29
CA THR A 237 -3.90 -15.90 10.89
C THR A 237 -2.81 -16.48 10.00
N VAL A 238 -1.56 -16.07 10.22
CA VAL A 238 -0.40 -16.53 9.44
C VAL A 238 -0.10 -18.00 9.73
N GLU A 239 -0.23 -18.46 10.97
CA GLU A 239 0.00 -19.87 11.34
C GLU A 239 -0.96 -20.83 10.60
N LYS A 240 -2.17 -20.38 10.26
CA LYS A 240 -3.16 -21.18 9.51
C LYS A 240 -2.88 -21.24 8.01
N TRP A 241 -1.97 -20.42 7.49
CA TRP A 241 -1.70 -20.39 6.06
C TRP A 241 -0.93 -21.62 5.59
N GLY A 242 -1.31 -22.17 4.43
CA GLY A 242 -0.45 -23.09 3.72
C GLY A 242 0.83 -22.40 3.24
N THR A 243 1.89 -23.18 2.96
CA THR A 243 3.18 -22.65 2.49
C THR A 243 3.04 -21.76 1.26
N VAL A 244 2.21 -22.16 0.28
CA VAL A 244 1.97 -21.36 -0.93
C VAL A 244 1.39 -19.99 -0.59
N THR A 245 0.38 -19.93 0.29
CA THR A 245 -0.22 -18.67 0.73
C THR A 245 0.79 -17.79 1.44
N LEU A 246 1.63 -18.36 2.31
CA LEU A 246 2.70 -17.61 2.98
C LEU A 246 3.67 -16.99 1.97
N LEU A 247 4.15 -17.77 0.99
CA LEU A 247 5.08 -17.28 -0.03
C LEU A 247 4.47 -16.16 -0.87
N VAL A 248 3.20 -16.31 -1.28
CA VAL A 248 2.49 -15.28 -2.07
C VAL A 248 2.29 -14.00 -1.26
N LYS A 249 1.85 -14.12 0.00
CA LYS A 249 1.62 -12.95 0.87
C LYS A 249 2.92 -12.26 1.26
N LEU A 250 4.00 -13.01 1.48
CA LEU A 250 5.33 -12.48 1.75
C LEU A 250 5.89 -11.76 0.52
N ALA A 251 5.80 -12.36 -0.67
CA ALA A 251 6.21 -11.71 -1.91
C ALA A 251 5.44 -10.41 -2.14
N ALA A 252 4.12 -10.43 -1.94
CA ALA A 252 3.32 -9.22 -2.01
C ALA A 252 3.79 -8.17 -1.00
N ALA A 253 4.01 -8.52 0.26
CA ALA A 253 4.47 -7.57 1.28
C ALA A 253 5.81 -6.92 0.92
N VAL A 254 6.78 -7.72 0.43
CA VAL A 254 8.08 -7.19 -0.03
C VAL A 254 7.90 -6.25 -1.22
N SER A 255 7.12 -6.63 -2.24
CA SER A 255 6.91 -5.79 -3.41
C SER A 255 6.26 -4.45 -3.05
N HIS A 256 5.28 -4.43 -2.14
CA HIS A 256 4.69 -3.15 -1.69
C HIS A 256 5.71 -2.29 -0.96
N TRP A 257 6.55 -2.89 -0.11
CA TRP A 257 7.59 -2.15 0.59
C TRP A 257 8.60 -1.55 -0.39
N GLN A 258 9.03 -2.32 -1.38
CA GLN A 258 9.93 -1.84 -2.44
C GLN A 258 9.33 -0.70 -3.25
N TRP A 259 8.06 -0.81 -3.66
CA TRP A 259 7.35 0.27 -4.37
C TRP A 259 7.21 1.53 -3.53
N LEU A 260 6.95 1.39 -2.23
CA LEU A 260 6.89 2.55 -1.34
C LEU A 260 8.24 3.22 -1.17
N ARG A 261 9.31 2.44 -1.01
CA ARG A 261 10.66 2.94 -0.93
C ARG A 261 11.03 3.74 -2.19
N GLU A 262 10.81 3.16 -3.37
CA GLU A 262 11.08 3.83 -4.66
C GLU A 262 10.23 5.11 -4.83
N ASN A 263 8.96 5.09 -4.43
CA ASN A 263 8.11 6.28 -4.45
C ASN A 263 8.62 7.38 -3.50
N ASN A 264 9.09 7.01 -2.31
CA ASN A 264 9.64 7.93 -1.32
C ASN A 264 10.98 8.52 -1.78
N GLU A 265 11.84 7.71 -2.39
CA GLU A 265 13.08 8.18 -3.05
C GLU A 265 12.75 9.17 -4.17
N THR A 266 11.76 8.86 -5.01
CA THR A 266 11.27 9.79 -6.05
C THR A 266 10.77 11.10 -5.43
N PHE A 267 10.03 11.06 -4.32
CA PHE A 267 9.61 12.26 -3.61
C PHE A 267 10.77 13.08 -3.08
N TYR A 268 11.79 12.42 -2.55
CA TYR A 268 12.99 13.07 -2.05
C TYR A 268 13.73 13.79 -3.19
N ASP A 269 13.91 13.12 -4.33
CA ASP A 269 14.53 13.73 -5.52
C ASP A 269 13.72 14.92 -6.03
N MET A 270 12.39 14.80 -6.07
CA MET A 270 11.52 15.93 -6.40
C MET A 270 11.69 17.06 -5.38
N GLN A 271 11.75 16.77 -4.08
CA GLN A 271 11.93 17.79 -3.04
C GLN A 271 13.25 18.56 -3.22
N VAL A 272 14.35 17.86 -3.53
CA VAL A 272 15.65 18.48 -3.84
C VAL A 272 15.56 19.43 -5.03
N ASN A 273 14.77 19.06 -6.05
CA ASN A 273 14.52 19.87 -7.23
C ASN A 273 13.32 20.84 -7.08
N ASN A 274 12.93 21.15 -5.83
CA ASN A 274 11.80 22.01 -5.48
C ASN A 274 10.52 21.64 -6.26
N TYR A 275 10.27 20.35 -6.46
CA TYR A 275 9.10 19.81 -7.15
C TYR A 275 8.86 20.38 -8.57
N ALA A 276 9.92 20.83 -9.26
CA ALA A 276 9.79 21.43 -10.60
C ALA A 276 9.05 20.52 -11.60
N GLU A 277 9.16 19.20 -11.44
CA GLU A 277 8.47 18.22 -12.29
C GLU A 277 6.94 18.18 -12.13
N LEU A 278 6.42 18.74 -11.04
CA LEU A 278 4.99 18.85 -10.78
C LEU A 278 4.39 20.10 -11.41
N ASP A 279 5.22 21.08 -11.78
CA ASP A 279 4.79 22.32 -12.43
C ASP A 279 4.44 22.03 -13.90
N GLY A 280 3.15 22.04 -14.23
CA GLY A 280 2.64 21.86 -15.61
C GLY A 280 1.96 20.52 -15.94
N LYS A 281 1.99 19.53 -15.03
CA LYS A 281 1.37 18.19 -15.25
C LYS A 281 -0.07 18.05 -14.72
N ALA A 282 -0.66 19.13 -14.22
CA ALA A 282 -2.04 19.16 -13.71
C ALA A 282 -3.08 18.71 -14.75
N ASP A 283 -2.82 18.97 -16.03
CA ASP A 283 -3.75 18.71 -17.14
C ASP A 283 -3.63 17.29 -17.73
N ASP A 284 -2.59 16.53 -17.40
CA ASP A 284 -2.27 15.22 -17.99
C ASP A 284 -2.76 14.01 -17.17
N CYS A 285 -3.40 14.24 -16.02
CA CYS A 285 -3.85 13.15 -15.16
C CYS A 285 -5.30 12.75 -15.49
N ASP A 286 -5.48 11.63 -16.19
CA ASP A 286 -6.77 11.17 -16.75
C ASP A 286 -7.91 11.08 -15.72
N TRP A 287 -7.61 10.85 -14.44
CA TRP A 287 -8.61 10.78 -13.38
C TRP A 287 -9.11 12.15 -12.87
N VAL A 288 -8.55 13.26 -13.37
CA VAL A 288 -9.06 14.64 -13.15
C VAL A 288 -10.17 15.00 -14.15
N ARG A 289 -10.22 14.34 -15.32
CA ARG A 289 -11.24 14.64 -16.34
C ARG A 289 -12.67 14.40 -15.86
N ASP A 290 -12.87 13.50 -14.90
CA ASP A 290 -14.18 13.14 -14.36
C ASP A 290 -14.77 14.19 -13.38
N LEU A 291 -14.02 15.24 -13.04
CA LEU A 291 -14.48 16.32 -12.13
C LEU A 291 -14.77 17.65 -12.82
N LYS A 292 -14.54 17.77 -14.13
CA LYS A 292 -15.00 18.96 -14.86
C LYS A 292 -16.52 18.86 -14.98
N PRO A 293 -17.30 19.79 -14.38
CA PRO A 293 -18.73 19.85 -14.67
C PRO A 293 -18.89 20.00 -16.19
N PRO A 294 -19.95 19.41 -16.79
CA PRO A 294 -20.23 19.63 -18.20
C PRO A 294 -20.27 21.13 -18.43
N LYS A 295 -19.44 21.62 -19.37
CA LYS A 295 -19.49 23.02 -19.80
C LYS A 295 -20.95 23.34 -20.10
N GLU A 296 -21.49 24.34 -19.40
CA GLU A 296 -22.75 24.95 -19.80
C GLU A 296 -22.62 25.25 -21.29
N LYS A 297 -23.55 24.71 -22.08
CA LYS A 297 -23.65 25.10 -23.47
C LYS A 297 -24.00 26.58 -23.44
N ASP A 298 -23.02 27.42 -23.74
CA ASP A 298 -23.23 28.83 -24.01
C ASP A 298 -24.39 28.91 -25.00
N GLY A 299 -25.46 29.58 -24.56
CA GLY A 299 -26.66 29.78 -25.36
C GLY A 299 -26.29 30.59 -26.60
N GLU A 300 -26.34 29.94 -27.76
CA GLU A 300 -26.52 30.62 -29.02
C GLU A 300 -27.92 31.23 -29.02
N SER A 301 -27.96 32.56 -28.88
CA SER A 301 -29.08 33.41 -29.30
C SER A 301 -28.84 33.85 -30.74
#